data_AF-A0A077MCP5-F1
#
_entry.id   AF-A0A077MCP5-F1
#
_cell.length_a   1.000
_cell.length_b   1.000
_cell.length_c   1.000
_cell.angle_alpha   90.00
_cell.angle_beta   90.00
_cell.angle_gamma   90.00
#
_symmetry.space_group_name_H-M   'P 1'
#
loop_
_entity.id
_entity.type
_entity.pdbx_description
1 polymer ?
#
loop_
_entity_poly.entity_id
_entity_poly.type
_entity_poly.pdbx_seq_one_letter_code
_entity_poly.pdbx_strand_id
1 'polypeptide(L)'
;MLAAGSGAATARDSTAAISAHVDDYLGPTFGATELYAGPVAKTAILASAVTGDPSSFGGHDLVADLQSLETADGRYADHTAYGDTSNTFTQALGLIALSRTASKPSVNAVNYLLAQQCSDDGFRMFPGDGACVSDPDATSLAVVALAAVGGQDGAQDAAALHLSAAQEPSGGVVGGSGTSGVNANTTGLAAMAWRSAGRTAEADAAADFLRSVQLGCDAPATVRGAVAYDPQTYAALVAAGSHAVASDQERRATAQALLGLGSAGLATVAIAGVTEGADGCAGPTETSTSTSTSSSTTATTGSTPVATITHTVTATVTQTATSTVTAAPAAVTHTETATATRTVTSSQPATPSASESSSPASTSARAASSSAPSASVSATAAVTPGAAEPGTSTAALVAAGAFVLAGAAGATVILRRGRSH
;
A
#
# COMPACT_ATOMS: atom_id res chain seq x y z
N MET A 1 2.76 -3.66 0.52
CA MET A 1 1.97 -4.40 1.52
C MET A 1 2.73 -5.63 1.98
N LEU A 2 2.81 -6.69 1.18
CA LEU A 2 3.47 -7.94 1.60
C LEU A 2 4.94 -7.75 2.05
N ALA A 3 5.76 -7.03 1.28
CA ALA A 3 7.15 -6.74 1.67
C ALA A 3 7.27 -5.98 3.00
N ALA A 4 6.27 -5.13 3.30
CA ALA A 4 6.19 -4.37 4.54
C ALA A 4 5.57 -5.17 5.70
N GLY A 5 5.17 -6.43 5.48
CA GLY A 5 4.53 -7.27 6.49
C GLY A 5 3.12 -6.83 6.89
N SER A 6 2.47 -5.94 6.13
CA SER A 6 1.17 -5.35 6.49
C SER A 6 0.12 -5.42 5.38
N GLY A 7 -1.15 -5.39 5.78
CA GLY A 7 -2.31 -5.24 4.89
C GLY A 7 -2.68 -6.53 4.16
N ALA A 8 -2.79 -7.65 4.89
CA ALA A 8 -3.10 -8.94 4.28
C ALA A 8 -4.47 -8.96 3.58
N ALA A 9 -5.50 -8.35 4.17
CA ALA A 9 -6.83 -8.21 3.56
C ALA A 9 -6.75 -7.44 2.23
N THR A 10 -6.16 -6.24 2.26
CA THR A 10 -6.00 -5.42 1.06
C THR A 10 -5.16 -6.12 -0.02
N ALA A 11 -4.14 -6.90 0.36
CA ALA A 11 -3.37 -7.70 -0.58
C ALA A 11 -4.23 -8.79 -1.25
N ARG A 12 -5.11 -9.48 -0.51
CA ARG A 12 -6.05 -10.47 -1.07
C ARG A 12 -7.07 -9.80 -1.99
N ASP A 13 -7.67 -8.69 -1.56
CA ASP A 13 -8.69 -7.98 -2.34
C ASP A 13 -8.10 -7.43 -3.65
N SER A 14 -6.89 -6.86 -3.58
CA SER A 14 -6.16 -6.40 -4.77
C SER A 14 -5.83 -7.55 -5.71
N THR A 15 -5.42 -8.69 -5.16
CA THR A 15 -5.09 -9.89 -5.95
C THR A 15 -6.33 -10.46 -6.63
N ALA A 16 -7.48 -10.48 -5.96
CA ALA A 16 -8.74 -10.90 -6.56
C ALA A 16 -9.18 -9.96 -7.69
N ALA A 17 -9.04 -8.65 -7.50
CA ALA A 17 -9.31 -7.67 -8.55
C ALA A 17 -8.38 -7.85 -9.76
N ILE A 18 -7.08 -8.07 -9.54
CA ILE A 18 -6.12 -8.36 -10.62
C ILE A 18 -6.50 -9.66 -11.34
N SER A 19 -6.82 -10.71 -10.59
CA SER A 19 -7.23 -12.01 -11.17
C SER A 19 -8.46 -11.90 -12.05
N ALA A 20 -9.40 -10.99 -11.77
CA ALA A 20 -10.61 -10.80 -12.55
C ALA A 20 -10.39 -10.03 -13.87
N HIS A 21 -9.26 -9.32 -13.99
CA HIS A 21 -8.91 -8.47 -15.14
C HIS A 21 -7.53 -8.82 -15.70
N VAL A 22 -7.06 -10.05 -15.48
CA VAL A 22 -5.67 -10.43 -15.76
C VAL A 22 -5.36 -10.39 -17.25
N ASP A 23 -6.32 -10.73 -18.11
CA ASP A 23 -6.19 -10.66 -19.58
C ASP A 23 -5.83 -9.25 -20.09
N ASP A 24 -6.36 -8.19 -19.46
CA ASP A 24 -6.06 -6.81 -19.83
C ASP A 24 -4.59 -6.46 -19.60
N TYR A 25 -3.97 -7.14 -18.64
CA TYR A 25 -2.59 -6.93 -18.26
C TYR A 25 -1.63 -7.86 -19.00
N LEU A 26 -2.03 -9.12 -19.20
CA LEU A 26 -1.18 -10.12 -19.85
C LEU A 26 -1.11 -9.94 -21.37
N GLY A 27 -2.12 -9.32 -21.99
CA GLY A 27 -2.16 -9.10 -23.44
C GLY A 27 -3.40 -9.63 -24.19
N PRO A 28 -4.07 -10.73 -23.78
CA PRO A 28 -5.10 -11.37 -24.60
C PRO A 28 -6.27 -10.49 -25.06
N THR A 29 -6.55 -9.37 -24.38
CA THR A 29 -7.58 -8.42 -24.83
C THR A 29 -7.16 -7.57 -26.03
N PHE A 30 -5.86 -7.42 -26.30
CA PHE A 30 -5.34 -6.80 -27.52
C PHE A 30 -5.31 -7.78 -28.71
N GLY A 31 -5.28 -9.09 -28.44
CA GLY A 31 -5.35 -10.14 -29.43
C GLY A 31 -5.12 -11.52 -28.81
N ALA A 32 -5.75 -12.57 -29.35
CA ALA A 32 -5.73 -13.91 -28.74
C ALA A 32 -4.34 -14.56 -28.60
N THR A 33 -3.33 -14.05 -29.32
CA THR A 33 -1.94 -14.52 -29.26
C THR A 33 -1.01 -13.54 -28.54
N GLU A 34 -1.53 -12.39 -28.08
CA GLU A 34 -0.74 -11.37 -27.39
C GLU A 34 -0.42 -11.82 -25.98
N LEU A 35 0.86 -11.87 -25.64
CA LEU A 35 1.34 -12.26 -24.33
C LEU A 35 2.68 -11.57 -24.03
N TYR A 36 2.73 -10.80 -22.94
CA TYR A 36 3.88 -9.96 -22.59
C TYR A 36 4.66 -10.54 -21.41
N ALA A 37 5.96 -10.73 -21.57
CA ALA A 37 6.82 -11.43 -20.61
C ALA A 37 6.90 -10.70 -19.25
N GLY A 38 6.99 -9.37 -19.27
CA GLY A 38 7.02 -8.55 -18.06
C GLY A 38 5.75 -8.69 -17.21
N PRO A 39 4.55 -8.45 -17.79
CA PRO A 39 3.27 -8.70 -17.14
C PRO A 39 3.09 -10.12 -16.61
N VAL A 40 3.41 -11.15 -17.40
CA VAL A 40 3.33 -12.55 -16.96
C VAL A 40 4.22 -12.78 -15.74
N ALA A 41 5.50 -12.38 -15.79
CA ALA A 41 6.44 -12.58 -14.69
C ALA A 41 5.99 -11.86 -13.40
N LYS A 42 5.51 -10.61 -13.49
CA LYS A 42 4.99 -9.85 -12.33
C LYS A 42 3.77 -10.53 -11.72
N THR A 43 2.85 -11.00 -12.57
CA THR A 43 1.63 -11.68 -12.13
C THR A 43 1.97 -13.04 -11.49
N ALA A 44 2.94 -13.77 -12.02
CA ALA A 44 3.42 -15.02 -11.45
C ALA A 44 4.05 -14.84 -10.06
N ILE A 45 4.82 -13.76 -9.85
CA ILE A 45 5.35 -13.40 -8.52
C ILE A 45 4.20 -13.08 -7.55
N LEU A 46 3.22 -12.28 -7.97
CA LEU A 46 2.04 -11.96 -7.16
C LEU A 46 1.25 -13.21 -6.77
N ALA A 47 0.90 -14.05 -7.74
CA ALA A 47 0.15 -15.28 -7.52
C ALA A 47 0.92 -16.20 -6.56
N SER A 48 2.20 -16.45 -6.81
CA SER A 48 3.05 -17.22 -5.92
C SER A 48 3.09 -16.66 -4.49
N ALA A 49 3.08 -15.33 -4.33
CA ALA A 49 3.16 -14.69 -3.02
C ALA A 49 1.85 -14.74 -2.24
N VAL A 50 0.70 -14.67 -2.93
CA VAL A 50 -0.62 -14.53 -2.28
C VAL A 50 -1.42 -15.83 -2.28
N THR A 51 -1.46 -16.54 -3.40
CA THR A 51 -2.21 -17.80 -3.54
C THR A 51 -1.34 -19.02 -3.30
N GLY A 52 -0.02 -18.89 -3.46
CA GLY A 52 0.93 -20.01 -3.38
C GLY A 52 0.97 -20.86 -4.65
N ASP A 53 0.13 -20.57 -5.64
CA ASP A 53 0.04 -21.32 -6.89
C ASP A 53 -0.12 -20.36 -8.09
N PRO A 54 0.96 -20.11 -8.86
CA PRO A 54 0.91 -19.33 -10.09
C PRO A 54 0.40 -20.13 -11.30
N SER A 55 0.21 -21.45 -11.21
CA SER A 55 -0.27 -22.29 -12.33
C SER A 55 -1.80 -22.27 -12.50
N SER A 56 -2.51 -21.61 -11.58
CA SER A 56 -3.97 -21.44 -11.62
C SER A 56 -4.36 -20.05 -11.11
N PHE A 57 -4.13 -19.02 -11.92
CA PHE A 57 -4.44 -17.63 -11.57
C PHE A 57 -5.23 -16.94 -12.67
N GLY A 58 -6.46 -16.48 -12.36
CA GLY A 58 -7.30 -15.78 -13.32
C GLY A 58 -7.62 -16.55 -14.61
N GLY A 59 -7.54 -17.89 -14.58
CA GLY A 59 -7.71 -18.74 -15.76
C GLY A 59 -6.41 -19.09 -16.50
N HIS A 60 -5.25 -18.61 -16.02
CA HIS A 60 -3.94 -18.84 -16.62
C HIS A 60 -3.08 -19.79 -15.82
N ASP A 61 -2.26 -20.57 -16.54
CA ASP A 61 -1.04 -21.16 -16.00
C ASP A 61 0.12 -20.22 -16.29
N LEU A 62 0.43 -19.33 -15.35
CA LEU A 62 1.45 -18.30 -15.54
C LEU A 62 2.86 -18.88 -15.63
N VAL A 63 3.06 -20.13 -15.18
CA VAL A 63 4.34 -20.84 -15.31
C VAL A 63 4.50 -21.31 -16.75
N ALA A 64 3.48 -21.97 -17.29
CA ALA A 64 3.48 -22.40 -18.69
C ALA A 64 3.53 -21.20 -19.64
N ASP A 65 2.77 -20.14 -19.36
CA ASP A 65 2.76 -18.90 -20.14
C ASP A 65 4.17 -18.29 -20.19
N LEU A 66 4.86 -18.15 -19.05
CA LEU A 66 6.22 -17.60 -19.02
C LEU A 66 7.24 -18.50 -19.75
N GLN A 67 7.13 -19.81 -19.60
CA GLN A 67 7.98 -20.77 -20.32
C GLN A 67 7.74 -20.73 -21.83
N SER A 68 6.51 -20.46 -22.27
CA SER A 68 6.18 -20.33 -23.69
C SER A 68 6.81 -19.10 -24.35
N LEU A 69 7.15 -18.08 -23.55
CA LEU A 69 7.81 -16.85 -23.99
C LEU A 69 9.34 -16.97 -24.05
N GLU A 70 9.90 -18.10 -23.61
CA GLU A 70 11.34 -18.34 -23.67
C GLU A 70 11.77 -18.67 -25.11
N THR A 71 12.68 -17.88 -25.66
CA THR A 71 13.33 -18.18 -26.94
C THR A 71 14.36 -19.29 -26.80
N ALA A 72 14.84 -19.83 -27.92
CA ALA A 72 15.87 -20.88 -27.93
C ALA A 72 17.15 -20.48 -27.16
N ASP A 73 17.51 -19.20 -27.17
CA ASP A 73 18.67 -18.66 -26.49
C ASP A 73 18.41 -18.33 -25.00
N GLY A 74 17.20 -18.56 -24.50
CA GLY A 74 16.81 -18.35 -23.10
C GLY A 74 16.22 -16.97 -22.78
N ARG A 75 16.00 -16.11 -23.78
CA ARG A 75 15.38 -14.80 -23.57
C ARG A 75 13.88 -14.97 -23.34
N TYR A 76 13.30 -14.36 -22.30
CA TYR A 76 11.86 -14.15 -22.24
C TYR A 76 11.49 -12.96 -23.13
N ALA A 77 10.79 -13.23 -24.23
CA ALA A 77 10.41 -12.24 -25.24
C ALA A 77 8.89 -12.09 -25.33
N ASP A 78 8.40 -10.89 -25.64
CA ASP A 78 6.97 -10.68 -25.82
C ASP A 78 6.48 -11.40 -27.09
N HIS A 79 5.36 -12.13 -26.99
CA HIS A 79 4.61 -12.57 -28.16
C HIS A 79 3.62 -11.47 -28.53
N THR A 80 4.02 -10.61 -29.46
CA THR A 80 3.23 -9.43 -29.82
C THR A 80 3.40 -9.02 -31.28
N ALA A 81 2.32 -8.51 -31.87
CA ALA A 81 2.33 -7.85 -33.18
C ALA A 81 2.91 -6.42 -33.14
N TYR A 82 3.12 -5.84 -31.96
CA TYR A 82 3.45 -4.42 -31.78
C TYR A 82 4.94 -4.14 -31.54
N GLY A 83 5.77 -5.17 -31.58
CA GLY A 83 7.20 -5.09 -31.32
C GLY A 83 7.54 -5.48 -29.88
N ASP A 84 8.57 -6.31 -29.75
CA ASP A 84 9.00 -6.87 -28.47
C ASP A 84 9.65 -5.79 -27.59
N THR A 85 9.11 -5.62 -26.38
CA THR A 85 9.56 -4.62 -25.39
C THR A 85 10.32 -5.26 -24.22
N SER A 86 10.47 -6.58 -24.23
CA SER A 86 11.21 -7.31 -23.21
C SER A 86 12.67 -6.88 -23.14
N ASN A 87 13.19 -6.81 -21.91
CA ASN A 87 14.53 -6.31 -21.63
C ASN A 87 15.12 -7.04 -20.40
N THR A 88 16.31 -6.65 -19.95
CA THR A 88 17.00 -7.32 -18.83
C THR A 88 16.19 -7.29 -17.54
N PHE A 89 15.41 -6.22 -17.31
CA PHE A 89 14.50 -6.12 -16.17
C PHE A 89 13.44 -7.22 -16.22
N THR A 90 12.82 -7.42 -17.39
CA THR A 90 11.86 -8.51 -17.63
C THR A 90 12.50 -9.88 -17.49
N GLN A 91 13.71 -10.06 -18.03
CA GLN A 91 14.46 -11.32 -17.91
C GLN A 91 14.66 -11.71 -16.44
N ALA A 92 15.14 -10.77 -15.63
CA ALA A 92 15.38 -10.99 -14.21
C ALA A 92 14.08 -11.29 -13.45
N LEU A 93 12.98 -10.58 -13.74
CA LEU A 93 11.67 -10.90 -13.16
C LEU A 93 11.19 -12.31 -13.52
N GLY A 94 11.43 -12.76 -14.76
CA GLY A 94 11.09 -14.13 -15.19
C GLY A 94 11.85 -15.19 -14.40
N LEU A 95 13.16 -14.99 -14.19
CA LEU A 95 13.95 -15.88 -13.33
C LEU A 95 13.45 -15.87 -11.88
N ILE A 96 13.13 -14.70 -11.32
CA ILE A 96 12.57 -14.59 -9.96
C ILE A 96 11.25 -15.35 -9.88
N ALA A 97 10.35 -15.18 -10.85
CA ALA A 97 9.07 -15.88 -10.89
C ALA A 97 9.25 -17.41 -10.90
N LEU A 98 10.04 -17.95 -11.83
CA LEU A 98 10.24 -19.41 -11.95
C LEU A 98 11.09 -19.99 -10.82
N SER A 99 11.97 -19.21 -10.18
CA SER A 99 12.73 -19.66 -9.01
C SER A 99 11.82 -20.06 -7.84
N ARG A 100 10.62 -19.47 -7.78
CA ARG A 100 9.60 -19.73 -6.76
C ARG A 100 8.75 -20.97 -7.03
N THR A 101 8.95 -21.63 -8.17
CA THR A 101 8.17 -22.80 -8.59
C THR A 101 9.03 -24.05 -8.67
N ALA A 102 8.38 -25.20 -8.84
CA ALA A 102 9.08 -26.47 -9.06
C ALA A 102 9.77 -26.55 -10.43
N SER A 103 9.28 -25.81 -11.43
CA SER A 103 9.83 -25.83 -12.79
C SER A 103 11.24 -25.26 -12.84
N LYS A 104 11.54 -24.25 -12.00
CA LYS A 104 12.78 -23.47 -11.99
C LYS A 104 13.07 -22.79 -13.36
N PRO A 105 13.92 -21.76 -13.39
CA PRO A 105 14.36 -21.22 -14.67
C PRO A 105 15.28 -22.19 -15.41
N SER A 106 15.27 -22.13 -16.74
CA SER A 106 16.20 -22.92 -17.56
C SER A 106 17.64 -22.39 -17.39
N VAL A 107 18.62 -23.26 -17.67
CA VAL A 107 20.04 -22.85 -17.70
C VAL A 107 20.28 -21.79 -18.79
N ASN A 108 19.58 -21.88 -19.92
CA ASN A 108 19.68 -20.90 -21.00
C ASN A 108 19.19 -19.53 -20.54
N ALA A 109 18.07 -19.47 -19.79
CA ALA A 109 17.54 -18.21 -19.29
C ALA A 109 18.46 -17.52 -18.28
N VAL A 110 19.13 -18.31 -17.43
CA VAL A 110 20.17 -17.79 -16.51
C VAL A 110 21.38 -17.28 -17.28
N ASN A 111 21.88 -18.05 -18.24
CA ASN A 111 23.00 -17.65 -19.10
C ASN A 111 22.67 -16.40 -19.92
N TYR A 112 21.42 -16.27 -20.39
CA TYR A 112 20.96 -15.09 -21.11
C TYR A 112 21.01 -13.83 -20.24
N LEU A 113 20.60 -13.93 -18.96
CA LEU A 113 20.75 -12.82 -18.01
C LEU A 113 22.23 -12.48 -17.81
N LEU A 114 23.08 -13.47 -17.53
CA LEU A 114 24.52 -13.26 -17.31
C LEU A 114 25.21 -12.60 -18.51
N ALA A 115 24.77 -12.89 -19.73
CA ALA A 115 25.28 -12.26 -20.94
C ALA A 115 24.96 -10.75 -21.04
N GLN A 116 24.10 -10.21 -20.16
CA GLN A 116 23.82 -8.77 -20.06
C GLN A 116 24.73 -8.06 -19.05
N GLN A 117 25.56 -8.78 -18.30
CA GLN A 117 26.56 -8.18 -17.42
C GLN A 117 27.66 -7.52 -18.25
N CYS A 118 27.90 -6.24 -17.99
CA CYS A 118 28.91 -5.43 -18.62
C CYS A 118 30.28 -5.66 -17.97
N SER A 119 31.35 -5.16 -18.60
CA SER A 119 32.72 -5.30 -18.09
C SER A 119 32.99 -4.50 -16.80
N ASP A 120 32.08 -3.61 -16.41
CA ASP A 120 32.11 -2.88 -15.15
C ASP A 120 31.25 -3.55 -14.06
N ASP A 121 30.84 -4.80 -14.29
CA ASP A 121 30.04 -5.67 -13.42
C ASP A 121 28.56 -5.29 -13.26
N GLY A 122 28.13 -4.14 -13.76
CA GLY A 122 26.71 -3.79 -13.83
C GLY A 122 25.99 -4.52 -14.97
N PHE A 123 24.66 -4.41 -15.04
CA PHE A 123 23.84 -5.02 -16.09
C PHE A 123 23.20 -3.95 -16.96
N ARG A 124 23.26 -4.13 -18.29
CA ARG A 124 22.55 -3.23 -19.22
C ARG A 124 21.04 -3.43 -19.18
N MET A 125 20.27 -2.37 -19.40
CA MET A 125 18.80 -2.46 -19.49
C MET A 125 18.34 -3.23 -20.73
N PHE A 126 18.85 -2.88 -21.91
CA PHE A 126 18.37 -3.43 -23.18
C PHE A 126 19.40 -4.38 -23.80
N PRO A 127 19.03 -5.67 -24.02
CA PRO A 127 19.86 -6.61 -24.78
C PRO A 127 20.06 -6.16 -26.24
N GLY A 128 21.20 -6.51 -26.83
CA GLY A 128 21.50 -6.26 -28.25
C GLY A 128 22.98 -6.00 -28.55
N ASP A 129 23.28 -5.56 -29.77
CA ASP A 129 24.65 -5.35 -30.28
C ASP A 129 25.23 -3.97 -29.96
N GLY A 130 24.48 -3.12 -29.25
CA GLY A 130 24.92 -1.81 -28.79
C GLY A 130 25.99 -1.89 -27.69
N ALA A 131 26.58 -0.75 -27.36
CA ALA A 131 27.51 -0.66 -26.22
C ALA A 131 26.82 -1.15 -24.93
N CYS A 132 27.54 -1.95 -24.15
CA CYS A 132 27.06 -2.37 -22.84
C CYS A 132 27.20 -1.18 -21.89
N VAL A 133 26.06 -0.58 -21.53
CA VAL A 133 25.99 0.50 -20.55
C VAL A 133 25.13 0.01 -19.40
N SER A 134 25.74 -0.06 -18.23
CA SER A 134 25.09 -0.53 -17.01
C SER A 134 23.97 0.40 -16.58
N ASP A 135 22.87 -0.20 -16.14
CA ASP A 135 21.67 0.47 -15.65
C ASP A 135 21.37 -0.01 -14.21
N PRO A 136 21.19 0.90 -13.24
CA PRO A 136 21.03 0.54 -11.84
C PRO A 136 19.73 -0.22 -11.56
N ASP A 137 18.65 0.00 -12.32
CA ASP A 137 17.41 -0.74 -12.13
C ASP A 137 17.56 -2.18 -12.65
N ALA A 138 18.16 -2.34 -13.85
CA ALA A 138 18.46 -3.66 -14.40
C ALA A 138 19.44 -4.45 -13.51
N THR A 139 20.49 -3.78 -13.02
CA THR A 139 21.49 -4.37 -12.13
C THR A 139 20.86 -4.81 -10.81
N SER A 140 19.98 -4.00 -10.22
CA SER A 140 19.28 -4.35 -8.98
C SER A 140 18.44 -5.62 -9.12
N LEU A 141 17.66 -5.74 -10.20
CA LEU A 141 16.87 -6.93 -10.44
C LEU A 141 17.73 -8.15 -10.78
N ALA A 142 18.83 -7.97 -11.51
CA ALA A 142 19.77 -9.04 -11.81
C ALA A 142 20.38 -9.64 -10.53
N VAL A 143 20.82 -8.80 -9.58
CA VAL A 143 21.32 -9.25 -8.28
C VAL A 143 20.29 -10.11 -7.56
N VAL A 144 19.03 -9.66 -7.48
CA VAL A 144 17.95 -10.42 -6.82
C VAL A 144 17.65 -11.73 -7.56
N ALA A 145 17.65 -11.73 -8.89
CA ALA A 145 17.43 -12.92 -9.69
C ALA A 145 18.55 -13.96 -9.51
N LEU A 146 19.82 -13.53 -9.55
CA LEU A 146 20.97 -14.41 -9.36
C LEU A 146 20.99 -15.00 -7.95
N ALA A 147 20.65 -14.20 -6.93
CA ALA A 147 20.47 -14.68 -5.56
C ALA A 147 19.36 -15.75 -5.46
N ALA A 148 18.25 -15.54 -6.16
CA ALA A 148 17.09 -16.45 -6.12
C ALA A 148 17.34 -17.78 -6.85
N VAL A 149 18.10 -17.75 -7.95
CA VAL A 149 18.48 -18.95 -8.72
C VAL A 149 19.63 -19.70 -8.04
N GLY A 150 20.59 -18.99 -7.46
CA GLY A 150 21.76 -19.54 -6.80
C GLY A 150 22.87 -20.01 -7.77
N GLY A 151 24.07 -20.23 -7.23
CA GLY A 151 25.22 -20.75 -7.98
C GLY A 151 25.92 -19.72 -8.87
N GLN A 152 25.59 -18.43 -8.72
CA GLN A 152 26.14 -17.30 -9.49
C GLN A 152 26.73 -16.22 -8.56
N ASP A 153 27.21 -16.62 -7.38
CA ASP A 153 27.59 -15.73 -6.28
C ASP A 153 28.60 -14.67 -6.72
N GLY A 154 29.59 -15.04 -7.56
CA GLY A 154 30.59 -14.09 -8.06
C GLY A 154 30.00 -12.98 -8.94
N ALA A 155 29.08 -13.32 -9.84
CA ALA A 155 28.41 -12.33 -10.70
C ALA A 155 27.44 -11.45 -9.89
N GLN A 156 26.74 -12.06 -8.93
CA GLN A 156 25.85 -11.37 -8.00
C GLN A 156 26.60 -10.34 -7.15
N ASP A 157 27.69 -10.75 -6.50
CA ASP A 157 28.47 -9.89 -5.61
C ASP A 157 29.11 -8.72 -6.35
N ALA A 158 29.65 -8.98 -7.55
CA ALA A 158 30.24 -7.95 -8.40
C ALA A 158 29.21 -6.89 -8.81
N ALA A 159 28.01 -7.31 -9.21
CA ALA A 159 26.91 -6.42 -9.55
C ALA A 159 26.37 -5.62 -8.35
N ALA A 160 26.27 -6.27 -7.18
CA ALA A 160 25.88 -5.60 -5.94
C ALA A 160 26.93 -4.56 -5.49
N LEU A 161 28.21 -4.84 -5.73
CA LEU A 161 29.29 -3.89 -5.49
C LEU A 161 29.20 -2.70 -6.47
N HIS A 162 29.03 -2.98 -7.77
CA HIS A 162 28.85 -1.95 -8.80
C HIS A 162 27.74 -0.95 -8.44
N LEU A 163 26.57 -1.44 -7.99
CA LEU A 163 25.45 -0.59 -7.56
C LEU A 163 25.83 0.46 -6.51
N SER A 164 26.80 0.16 -5.64
CA SER A 164 27.23 1.08 -4.57
C SER A 164 27.80 2.38 -5.12
N ALA A 165 28.37 2.35 -6.33
CA ALA A 165 28.89 3.55 -6.98
C ALA A 165 27.78 4.53 -7.39
N ALA A 166 26.54 4.06 -7.50
CA ALA A 166 25.37 4.89 -7.78
C ALA A 166 24.67 5.39 -6.51
N GLN A 167 25.10 4.96 -5.31
CA GLN A 167 24.57 5.45 -4.04
C GLN A 167 25.23 6.77 -3.66
N GLU A 168 24.41 7.81 -3.52
CA GLU A 168 24.85 9.14 -3.11
C GLU A 168 24.97 9.25 -1.59
N PRO A 169 25.63 10.30 -1.04
CA PRO A 169 25.75 10.52 0.40
C PRO A 169 24.41 10.63 1.16
N SER A 170 23.31 10.91 0.46
CA SER A 170 21.96 10.90 1.02
C SER A 170 21.42 9.48 1.28
N GLY A 171 22.11 8.43 0.81
CA GLY A 171 21.66 7.04 0.78
C GLY A 171 20.82 6.69 -0.45
N GLY A 172 20.31 7.70 -1.17
CA GLY A 172 19.54 7.51 -2.39
C GLY A 172 20.40 7.05 -3.56
N VAL A 173 19.80 6.33 -4.50
CA VAL A 173 20.48 5.80 -5.68
C VAL A 173 20.04 6.57 -6.92
N VAL A 174 21.03 7.02 -7.70
CA VAL A 174 20.79 7.69 -8.98
C VAL A 174 20.12 6.73 -9.93
N GLY A 175 19.07 7.18 -10.62
CA GLY A 175 18.35 6.34 -11.56
C GLY A 175 19.12 6.06 -12.86
N GLY A 176 18.57 5.15 -13.65
CA GLY A 176 19.13 4.78 -14.95
C GLY A 176 18.96 5.83 -16.05
N SER A 177 19.16 5.36 -17.28
CA SER A 177 19.17 6.23 -18.48
C SER A 177 17.91 7.09 -18.58
N GLY A 178 18.09 8.40 -18.74
CA GLY A 178 16.98 9.36 -18.87
C GLY A 178 16.46 9.93 -17.55
N THR A 179 17.06 9.54 -16.42
CA THR A 179 16.80 10.16 -15.11
C THR A 179 18.01 10.97 -14.65
N SER A 180 17.76 12.07 -13.94
CA SER A 180 18.81 12.87 -13.32
C SER A 180 18.59 12.89 -11.81
N GLY A 181 19.52 12.31 -11.06
CA GLY A 181 19.51 12.32 -9.60
C GLY A 181 18.87 11.09 -8.95
N VAL A 182 18.84 11.13 -7.62
CA VAL A 182 18.33 10.05 -6.78
C VAL A 182 16.82 9.97 -6.82
N ASN A 183 16.29 8.74 -6.82
CA ASN A 183 14.84 8.53 -6.79
C ASN A 183 14.45 7.29 -5.98
N ALA A 184 13.21 7.25 -5.49
CA ALA A 184 12.68 6.20 -4.64
C ALA A 184 12.47 4.86 -5.36
N ASN A 185 12.23 4.86 -6.68
CA ASN A 185 12.07 3.62 -7.45
C ASN A 185 13.38 2.82 -7.43
N THR A 186 14.45 3.43 -7.96
CA THR A 186 15.78 2.81 -8.06
C THR A 186 16.34 2.51 -6.68
N THR A 187 16.16 3.42 -5.72
CA THR A 187 16.64 3.20 -4.34
C THR A 187 15.96 2.00 -3.67
N GLY A 188 14.64 1.80 -3.90
CA GLY A 188 13.92 0.63 -3.39
C GLY A 188 14.40 -0.70 -3.98
N LEU A 189 14.69 -0.70 -5.29
CA LEU A 189 15.25 -1.88 -5.97
C LEU A 189 16.67 -2.19 -5.50
N ALA A 190 17.53 -1.17 -5.40
CA ALA A 190 18.91 -1.31 -4.95
C ALA A 190 18.99 -1.78 -3.49
N ALA A 191 18.15 -1.25 -2.60
CA ALA A 191 18.05 -1.71 -1.22
C ALA A 191 17.69 -3.21 -1.14
N MET A 192 16.71 -3.67 -1.92
CA MET A 192 16.36 -5.09 -2.01
C MET A 192 17.55 -5.93 -2.54
N ALA A 193 18.22 -5.46 -3.58
CA ALA A 193 19.39 -6.12 -4.16
C ALA A 193 20.52 -6.29 -3.13
N TRP A 194 20.90 -5.22 -2.44
CA TRP A 194 21.92 -5.27 -1.40
C TRP A 194 21.56 -6.17 -0.23
N ARG A 195 20.29 -6.18 0.23
CA ARG A 195 19.84 -7.13 1.26
C ARG A 195 20.01 -8.57 0.77
N SER A 196 19.67 -8.87 -0.48
CA SER A 196 19.83 -10.22 -1.06
C SER A 196 21.30 -10.65 -1.22
N ALA A 197 22.21 -9.69 -1.35
CA ALA A 197 23.67 -9.90 -1.41
C ALA A 197 24.38 -9.70 -0.06
N GLY A 198 23.65 -9.55 1.05
CA GLY A 198 24.24 -9.36 2.39
C GLY A 198 24.94 -8.00 2.63
N ARG A 199 24.78 -7.03 1.74
CA ARG A 199 25.38 -5.67 1.84
C ARG A 199 24.47 -4.73 2.64
N THR A 200 24.34 -5.01 3.94
CA THR A 200 23.29 -4.39 4.78
C THR A 200 23.51 -2.89 5.02
N ALA A 201 24.74 -2.40 5.03
CA ALA A 201 25.02 -0.98 5.27
C ALA A 201 24.45 -0.09 4.15
N GLU A 202 24.67 -0.47 2.90
CA GLU A 202 24.13 0.21 1.73
C GLU A 202 22.60 0.12 1.69
N ALA A 203 22.05 -1.05 2.02
CA ALA A 203 20.60 -1.23 2.11
C ALA A 203 19.94 -0.38 3.20
N ASP A 204 20.59 -0.20 4.34
CA ASP A 204 20.05 0.59 5.45
C ASP A 204 20.14 2.09 5.14
N ALA A 205 21.23 2.56 4.52
CA ALA A 205 21.32 3.94 4.02
C ALA A 205 20.24 4.25 2.97
N ALA A 206 19.97 3.30 2.06
CA ALA A 206 18.88 3.41 1.10
C ALA A 206 17.50 3.44 1.76
N ALA A 207 17.28 2.61 2.78
CA ALA A 207 16.05 2.66 3.56
C ALA A 207 15.86 4.01 4.28
N ASP A 208 16.93 4.61 4.79
CA ASP A 208 16.89 5.94 5.41
C ASP A 208 16.53 7.04 4.41
N PHE A 209 17.08 6.98 3.18
CA PHE A 209 16.65 7.85 2.10
C PHE A 209 15.15 7.69 1.81
N LEU A 210 14.66 6.45 1.65
CA LEU A 210 13.25 6.18 1.36
C LEU A 210 12.31 6.71 2.45
N ARG A 211 12.70 6.58 3.73
CA ARG A 211 11.97 7.17 4.86
C ARG A 211 11.98 8.70 4.82
N SER A 212 13.08 9.31 4.38
CA SER A 212 13.19 10.78 4.29
C SER A 212 12.22 11.40 3.27
N VAL A 213 11.81 10.62 2.26
CA VAL A 213 10.82 11.03 1.24
C VAL A 213 9.45 10.36 1.43
N GLN A 214 9.21 9.75 2.60
CA GLN A 214 7.91 9.17 2.96
C GLN A 214 7.02 10.22 3.66
N LEU A 215 5.77 10.37 3.22
CA LEU A 215 4.81 11.26 3.85
C LEU A 215 4.28 10.67 5.16
N GLY A 216 4.41 11.43 6.25
CA GLY A 216 3.97 11.04 7.59
C GLY A 216 2.47 11.23 7.85
N CYS A 217 2.07 11.10 9.11
CA CYS A 217 0.67 11.13 9.54
C CYS A 217 -0.03 12.49 9.36
N ASP A 218 0.75 13.57 9.33
CA ASP A 218 0.24 14.93 9.10
C ASP A 218 -0.19 15.18 7.64
N ALA A 219 0.20 14.30 6.71
CA ALA A 219 -0.25 14.37 5.33
C ALA A 219 -1.75 13.98 5.20
N PRO A 220 -2.47 14.53 4.21
CA PRO A 220 -3.86 14.14 3.98
C PRO A 220 -3.95 12.67 3.58
N ALA A 221 -5.10 12.05 3.85
CA ALA A 221 -5.32 10.61 3.67
C ALA A 221 -5.01 10.11 2.24
N THR A 222 -5.12 10.98 1.23
CA THR A 222 -4.83 10.71 -0.18
C THR A 222 -3.37 10.41 -0.49
N VAL A 223 -2.43 10.83 0.36
CA VAL A 223 -0.98 10.64 0.17
C VAL A 223 -0.27 10.20 1.44
N ARG A 224 -0.99 10.03 2.55
CA ARG A 224 -0.43 9.55 3.82
C ARG A 224 0.27 8.21 3.65
N GLY A 225 1.52 8.12 4.11
CA GLY A 225 2.36 6.93 3.99
C GLY A 225 2.97 6.71 2.60
N ALA A 226 2.57 7.49 1.58
CA ALA A 226 3.15 7.42 0.25
C ALA A 226 4.63 7.82 0.28
N VAL A 227 5.42 7.18 -0.56
CA VAL A 227 6.83 7.54 -0.78
C VAL A 227 6.89 8.37 -2.05
N ALA A 228 7.31 9.63 -1.92
CA ALA A 228 7.48 10.52 -3.06
C ALA A 228 8.62 10.03 -3.96
N TYR A 229 8.55 10.35 -5.25
CA TYR A 229 9.55 9.89 -6.22
C TYR A 229 10.96 10.40 -5.89
N ASP A 230 11.10 11.65 -5.46
CA ASP A 230 12.36 12.30 -5.12
C ASP A 230 12.12 13.42 -4.07
N PRO A 231 13.18 14.04 -3.53
CA PRO A 231 13.03 15.14 -2.56
C PRO A 231 12.26 16.36 -3.08
N GLN A 232 12.32 16.64 -4.37
CA GLN A 232 11.59 17.75 -4.98
C GLN A 232 10.08 17.48 -4.97
N THR A 233 9.69 16.26 -5.33
CA THR A 233 8.31 15.77 -5.34
C THR A 233 7.76 15.71 -3.92
N TYR A 234 8.57 15.27 -2.95
CA TYR A 234 8.21 15.32 -1.53
C TYR A 234 7.85 16.75 -1.09
N ALA A 235 8.73 17.72 -1.37
CA ALA A 235 8.49 19.11 -1.02
C ALA A 235 7.23 19.67 -1.70
N ALA A 236 6.96 19.29 -2.95
CA ALA A 236 5.76 19.70 -3.67
C ALA A 236 4.48 19.12 -3.06
N LEU A 237 4.47 17.85 -2.66
CA LEU A 237 3.33 17.21 -2.00
C LEU A 237 3.07 17.82 -0.61
N VAL A 238 4.13 18.14 0.15
CA VAL A 238 4.00 18.85 1.43
C VAL A 238 3.42 20.25 1.21
N ALA A 239 3.92 21.00 0.22
CA ALA A 239 3.43 22.35 -0.10
C ALA A 239 1.98 22.37 -0.58
N ALA A 240 1.51 21.30 -1.23
CA ALA A 240 0.11 21.17 -1.66
C ALA A 240 -0.87 20.99 -0.47
N GLY A 241 -0.39 20.59 0.71
CA GLY A 241 -1.20 20.44 1.91
C GLY A 241 -2.41 19.55 1.68
N SER A 242 -3.61 20.02 2.03
CA SER A 242 -4.88 19.29 1.85
C SER A 242 -5.23 18.95 0.40
N HIS A 243 -4.55 19.56 -0.58
CA HIS A 243 -4.76 19.30 -2.01
C HIS A 243 -3.81 18.26 -2.59
N ALA A 244 -2.91 17.69 -1.79
CA ALA A 244 -2.00 16.65 -2.25
C ALA A 244 -2.76 15.40 -2.69
N VAL A 245 -2.45 14.88 -3.87
CA VAL A 245 -3.01 13.65 -4.43
C VAL A 245 -1.88 12.81 -5.00
N ALA A 246 -1.88 11.51 -4.70
CA ALA A 246 -0.89 10.60 -5.26
C ALA A 246 -1.11 10.45 -6.76
N SER A 247 -0.11 10.82 -7.56
CA SER A 247 -0.13 10.52 -8.98
C SER A 247 0.24 9.06 -9.22
N ASP A 248 0.18 8.67 -10.49
CA ASP A 248 0.68 7.39 -10.93
C ASP A 248 2.17 7.17 -10.59
N GLN A 249 2.96 8.24 -10.56
CA GLN A 249 4.36 8.19 -10.17
C GLN A 249 4.52 7.85 -8.68
N GLU A 250 3.73 8.45 -7.79
CA GLU A 250 3.77 8.14 -6.35
C GLU A 250 3.32 6.71 -6.07
N ARG A 251 2.36 6.19 -6.83
CA ARG A 251 1.94 4.78 -6.70
C ARG A 251 3.09 3.82 -7.04
N ARG A 252 3.82 4.08 -8.14
CA ARG A 252 5.01 3.30 -8.53
C ARG A 252 6.15 3.43 -7.51
N ALA A 253 6.41 4.66 -7.06
CA ALA A 253 7.46 4.95 -6.09
C ALA A 253 7.19 4.26 -4.77
N THR A 254 5.97 4.38 -4.26
CA THR A 254 5.55 3.68 -3.04
C THR A 254 5.70 2.16 -3.19
N ALA A 255 5.22 1.58 -4.29
CA ALA A 255 5.30 0.13 -4.49
C ALA A 255 6.75 -0.39 -4.51
N GLN A 256 7.66 0.32 -5.17
CA GLN A 256 9.08 -0.09 -5.27
C GLN A 256 9.87 0.25 -4.01
N ALA A 257 9.62 1.39 -3.37
CA ALA A 257 10.23 1.75 -2.10
C ALA A 257 9.94 0.72 -1.00
N LEU A 258 8.74 0.12 -0.98
CA LEU A 258 8.40 -0.92 -0.02
C LEU A 258 9.27 -2.18 -0.15
N LEU A 259 9.96 -2.40 -1.28
CA LEU A 259 10.93 -3.49 -1.42
C LEU A 259 12.22 -3.20 -0.63
N GLY A 260 12.60 -1.94 -0.48
CA GLY A 260 13.76 -1.51 0.31
C GLY A 260 13.46 -1.28 1.79
N LEU A 261 12.24 -0.87 2.12
CA LEU A 261 11.76 -0.67 3.48
C LEU A 261 11.34 -1.99 4.17
N GLY A 262 10.99 -2.99 3.38
CA GLY A 262 10.53 -4.30 3.83
C GLY A 262 11.66 -5.26 4.21
N SER A 263 11.31 -6.33 4.90
CA SER A 263 12.23 -7.44 5.23
C SER A 263 12.24 -8.56 4.19
N ALA A 264 11.23 -8.61 3.31
CA ALA A 264 11.09 -9.63 2.27
C ALA A 264 11.24 -9.01 0.86
N GLY A 265 12.10 -9.61 0.04
CA GLY A 265 12.28 -9.25 -1.37
C GLY A 265 11.38 -10.06 -2.30
N LEU A 266 11.38 -9.73 -3.60
CA LEU A 266 10.52 -10.38 -4.60
C LEU A 266 10.69 -11.91 -4.67
N ALA A 267 11.89 -12.41 -4.38
CA ALA A 267 12.19 -13.84 -4.38
C ALA A 267 11.50 -14.59 -3.22
N THR A 268 11.29 -13.95 -2.07
CA THR A 268 10.87 -14.61 -0.81
C THR A 268 9.54 -14.11 -0.25
N VAL A 269 9.00 -13.01 -0.77
CA VAL A 269 7.75 -12.41 -0.28
C VAL A 269 6.59 -13.40 -0.36
N ALA A 270 5.80 -13.47 0.71
CA ALA A 270 4.61 -14.31 0.83
C ALA A 270 3.61 -13.66 1.77
N ILE A 271 2.31 -13.97 1.61
CA ILE A 271 1.25 -13.51 2.50
C ILE A 271 1.26 -14.22 3.86
N ALA A 272 1.93 -15.37 3.96
CA ALA A 272 2.11 -16.08 5.21
C ALA A 272 2.89 -15.19 6.20
N GLY A 273 2.30 -14.93 7.37
CA GLY A 273 2.90 -14.06 8.40
C GLY A 273 2.69 -12.56 8.21
N VAL A 274 2.01 -12.12 7.14
CA VAL A 274 1.58 -10.73 6.98
C VAL A 274 0.41 -10.46 7.93
N THR A 275 0.53 -9.42 8.75
CA THR A 275 -0.54 -9.00 9.66
C THR A 275 -1.38 -7.90 9.04
N GLU A 276 -2.55 -7.62 9.60
CA GLU A 276 -3.18 -6.33 9.32
C GLU A 276 -2.30 -5.22 9.88
N GLY A 277 -2.13 -4.15 9.11
CA GLY A 277 -1.43 -2.97 9.60
C GLY A 277 -2.30 -2.31 10.66
N ALA A 278 -1.73 -2.00 11.82
CA ALA A 278 -2.34 -0.99 12.67
C ALA A 278 -2.27 0.35 11.92
N ASP A 279 -3.32 1.16 11.98
CA ASP A 279 -3.25 2.54 11.52
C ASP A 279 -2.21 3.26 12.39
N GLY A 280 -0.95 3.32 11.94
CA GLY A 280 0.15 3.97 12.67
C GLY A 280 -0.05 5.48 12.84
N CYS A 281 -1.10 6.01 12.24
CA CYS A 281 -1.55 7.40 12.36
C CYS A 281 -2.84 7.55 13.17
N ALA A 282 -3.40 6.45 13.71
CA ALA A 282 -4.43 6.54 14.72
C ALA A 282 -3.77 7.00 16.03
N GLY A 283 -4.26 8.12 16.58
CA GLY A 283 -3.94 8.50 17.96
C GLY A 283 -4.48 7.46 18.96
N PRO A 284 -4.11 7.55 20.25
CA PRO A 284 -4.63 6.64 21.27
C PRO A 284 -6.17 6.64 21.25
N THR A 285 -6.76 5.46 21.12
CA THR A 285 -8.22 5.28 21.13
C THR A 285 -8.77 5.63 22.52
N GLU A 286 -9.55 6.70 22.62
CA GLU A 286 -10.30 7.02 23.84
C GLU A 286 -11.36 5.94 24.10
N THR A 287 -11.10 5.04 25.05
CA THR A 287 -12.12 4.10 25.53
C THR A 287 -12.91 4.77 26.64
N SER A 288 -14.13 5.23 26.34
CA SER A 288 -15.08 5.68 27.36
C SER A 288 -15.89 4.49 27.86
N THR A 289 -15.69 4.09 29.12
CA THR A 289 -16.56 3.11 29.80
C THR A 289 -17.59 3.86 30.66
N SER A 290 -18.85 3.81 30.24
CA SER A 290 -19.98 4.33 31.04
C SER A 290 -20.59 3.20 31.85
N THR A 291 -20.62 3.34 33.19
CA THR A 291 -21.35 2.41 34.06
C THR A 291 -22.59 3.13 34.60
N SER A 292 -23.77 2.58 34.32
CA SER A 292 -25.04 3.09 34.84
C SER A 292 -25.47 2.22 36.02
N THR A 293 -25.76 2.82 37.18
CA THR A 293 -26.31 2.09 38.34
C THR A 293 -27.63 2.73 38.75
N SER A 294 -28.72 1.98 38.66
CA SER A 294 -30.04 2.39 39.15
C SER A 294 -30.27 1.76 40.53
N SER A 295 -30.65 2.58 41.51
CA SER A 295 -31.08 2.13 42.82
C SER A 295 -32.49 2.66 43.10
N SER A 296 -33.37 1.80 43.60
CA SER A 296 -34.71 2.19 44.05
C SER A 296 -34.81 1.95 45.55
N THR A 297 -35.37 2.92 46.27
CA THR A 297 -35.61 2.81 47.72
C THR A 297 -37.09 3.08 47.97
N THR A 298 -37.77 2.12 48.59
CA THR A 298 -39.17 2.26 49.02
C THR A 298 -39.18 2.59 50.51
N ALA A 299 -39.65 3.79 50.86
CA ALA A 299 -39.89 4.15 52.26
C ALA A 299 -41.30 3.69 52.67
N THR A 300 -41.40 2.95 53.77
CA THR A 300 -42.68 2.54 54.37
C THR A 300 -42.94 3.40 55.61
N THR A 301 -43.81 4.40 55.50
CA THR A 301 -44.57 4.92 56.64
C THR A 301 -45.91 5.45 56.13
N GLY A 302 -46.98 5.17 56.88
CA GLY A 302 -48.36 5.13 56.39
C GLY A 302 -48.88 6.37 55.65
N SER A 303 -49.74 6.06 54.66
CA SER A 303 -50.44 6.92 53.68
C SER A 303 -49.78 6.97 52.30
N THR A 304 -50.31 6.13 51.37
CA THR A 304 -50.04 6.02 49.91
C THR A 304 -48.57 6.07 49.47
N PRO A 305 -47.96 4.95 49.04
CA PRO A 305 -46.56 4.94 48.61
C PRO A 305 -46.39 5.65 47.26
N VAL A 306 -45.55 6.69 47.23
CA VAL A 306 -44.99 7.25 45.99
C VAL A 306 -43.54 6.75 45.90
N ALA A 307 -43.27 5.81 44.99
CA ALA A 307 -41.90 5.38 44.73
C ALA A 307 -41.13 6.51 44.02
N THR A 308 -39.87 6.74 44.38
CA THR A 308 -38.99 7.70 43.69
C THR A 308 -37.85 6.91 43.06
N ILE A 309 -37.67 7.03 41.75
CA ILE A 309 -36.57 6.40 41.01
C ILE A 309 -35.43 7.41 40.91
N THR A 310 -34.24 7.03 41.38
CA THR A 310 -33.02 7.84 41.24
C THR A 310 -32.08 7.17 40.24
N HIS A 311 -31.74 7.88 39.17
CA HIS A 311 -30.75 7.49 38.18
C HIS A 311 -29.45 8.25 38.44
N THR A 312 -28.38 7.52 38.75
CA THR A 312 -27.04 8.10 38.84
C THR A 312 -26.21 7.58 37.68
N VAL A 313 -25.71 8.48 36.85
CA VAL A 313 -24.77 8.17 35.76
C VAL A 313 -23.41 8.72 36.15
N THR A 314 -22.44 7.83 36.32
CA THR A 314 -21.05 8.20 36.59
C THR A 314 -20.23 7.91 35.34
N ALA A 315 -19.70 8.96 34.72
CA ALA A 315 -18.77 8.87 33.61
C ALA A 315 -17.35 9.06 34.14
N THR A 316 -16.50 8.05 33.98
CA THR A 316 -15.07 8.12 34.33
C THR A 316 -14.27 8.08 33.04
N VAL A 317 -13.48 9.13 32.79
CA VAL A 317 -12.56 9.21 31.67
C VAL A 317 -11.15 9.00 32.23
N THR A 318 -10.49 7.93 31.79
CA THR A 318 -9.09 7.63 32.16
C THR A 318 -8.23 7.77 30.92
N GLN A 319 -7.30 8.71 30.95
CA GLN A 319 -6.27 8.87 29.93
C GLN A 319 -4.97 8.29 30.44
N THR A 320 -4.34 7.42 29.66
CA THR A 320 -3.01 6.89 29.95
C THR A 320 -2.10 7.20 28.78
N ALA A 321 -1.09 8.03 29.02
CA ALA A 321 -0.03 8.30 28.07
C ALA A 321 1.22 7.50 28.50
N THR A 322 1.77 6.73 27.58
CA THR A 322 3.06 6.06 27.79
C THR A 322 4.04 6.62 26.78
N SER A 323 5.14 7.16 27.26
CA SER A 323 6.22 7.65 26.43
C SER A 323 7.50 6.89 26.77
N THR A 324 8.14 6.37 25.73
CA THR A 324 9.38 5.60 25.85
C THR A 324 10.50 6.44 25.25
N VAL A 325 11.46 6.86 26.07
CA VAL A 325 12.64 7.57 25.59
C VAL A 325 13.79 6.57 25.53
N THR A 326 14.27 6.29 24.32
CA THR A 326 15.42 5.41 24.10
C THR A 326 16.69 6.25 24.06
N ALA A 327 17.41 6.30 25.18
CA ALA A 327 18.80 6.70 25.20
C ALA A 327 19.64 5.48 25.61
N ALA A 328 20.58 5.05 24.76
CA ALA A 328 21.47 3.95 25.11
C ALA A 328 22.32 4.33 26.35
N PRO A 329 22.52 3.43 27.33
CA PRO A 329 22.25 1.99 27.25
C PRO A 329 20.97 1.50 27.98
N ALA A 330 20.01 2.37 28.35
CA ALA A 330 18.77 1.92 29.01
C ALA A 330 17.55 2.76 28.62
N ALA A 331 16.50 2.09 28.14
CA ALA A 331 15.20 2.71 27.92
C ALA A 331 14.51 2.95 29.26
N VAL A 332 14.08 4.20 29.49
CA VAL A 332 13.25 4.55 30.64
C VAL A 332 11.83 4.78 30.12
N THR A 333 10.89 4.00 30.64
CA THR A 333 9.46 4.15 30.33
C THR A 333 8.82 5.04 31.38
N HIS A 334 8.23 6.15 30.94
CA HIS A 334 7.37 6.97 31.79
C HIS A 334 5.92 6.76 31.39
N THR A 335 5.10 6.38 32.36
CA THR A 335 3.65 6.24 32.20
C THR A 335 3.00 7.28 33.11
N GLU A 336 2.19 8.15 32.52
CA GLU A 336 1.40 9.13 33.23
C GLU A 336 -0.08 8.85 32.99
N THR A 337 -0.84 8.76 34.08
CA THR A 337 -2.28 8.46 34.04
C THR A 337 -3.03 9.63 34.67
N ALA A 338 -3.97 10.20 33.93
CA ALA A 338 -4.88 11.23 34.40
C ALA A 338 -6.32 10.70 34.34
N THR A 339 -7.05 10.80 35.45
CA THR A 339 -8.45 10.37 35.54
C THR A 339 -9.35 11.55 35.90
N ALA A 340 -10.40 11.76 35.11
CA ALA A 340 -11.44 12.74 35.38
C ALA A 340 -12.79 12.02 35.52
N THR A 341 -13.51 12.27 36.61
CA THR A 341 -14.82 11.67 36.87
C THR A 341 -15.89 12.76 36.89
N ARG A 342 -17.00 12.56 36.17
CA ARG A 342 -18.20 13.39 36.27
C ARG A 342 -19.40 12.52 36.63
N THR A 343 -20.14 12.95 37.65
CA THR A 343 -21.33 12.25 38.14
C THR A 343 -22.55 13.14 37.92
N VAL A 344 -23.59 12.60 37.30
CA VAL A 344 -24.89 13.26 37.10
C VAL A 344 -25.96 12.42 37.78
N THR A 345 -26.73 13.03 38.68
CA THR A 345 -27.83 12.37 39.38
C THR A 345 -29.15 13.02 39.00
N SER A 346 -30.13 12.21 38.62
CA SER A 346 -31.51 12.64 38.32
C SER A 346 -32.49 11.78 39.11
N SER A 347 -33.53 12.39 39.68
CA SER A 347 -34.54 11.71 40.48
C SER A 347 -35.94 12.06 39.99
N GLN A 348 -36.79 11.05 39.73
CA GLN A 348 -38.15 11.24 39.25
C GLN A 348 -39.16 10.41 40.09
N PRO A 349 -40.37 10.94 40.40
CA PRO A 349 -41.44 10.16 41.01
C PRO A 349 -41.98 9.10 40.05
N ALA A 350 -42.20 7.88 40.53
CA ALA A 350 -42.78 6.79 39.76
C ALA A 350 -44.29 7.03 39.57
N THR A 351 -44.75 7.01 38.33
CA THR A 351 -46.18 7.02 37.97
C THR A 351 -46.78 5.62 38.16
N PRO A 352 -47.96 5.48 38.80
CA PRO A 352 -48.61 4.18 38.93
C PRO A 352 -49.15 3.71 37.57
N SER A 353 -48.75 2.51 37.16
CA SER A 353 -49.18 1.86 35.92
C SER A 353 -50.60 1.29 36.09
N ALA A 354 -51.52 1.67 35.20
CA ALA A 354 -52.76 0.93 35.00
C ALA A 354 -52.48 -0.38 34.23
N SER A 355 -53.19 -1.44 34.61
CA SER A 355 -53.08 -2.80 34.09
C SER A 355 -54.09 -3.09 32.96
N GLU A 356 -53.78 -4.12 32.16
CA GLU A 356 -54.63 -4.84 31.16
C GLU A 356 -54.85 -4.12 29.79
N SER A 357 -54.93 -4.74 28.61
CA SER A 357 -55.06 -6.14 28.17
C SER A 357 -54.68 -6.30 26.67
N SER A 358 -54.59 -7.56 26.26
CA SER A 358 -54.28 -8.24 24.98
C SER A 358 -54.73 -7.71 23.59
N SER A 359 -53.82 -7.94 22.61
CA SER A 359 -54.00 -8.49 21.23
C SER A 359 -54.47 -7.65 20.01
N PRO A 360 -54.17 -8.09 18.75
CA PRO A 360 -53.71 -7.23 17.63
C PRO A 360 -54.69 -7.09 16.44
N ALA A 361 -54.54 -6.04 15.58
CA ALA A 361 -54.81 -6.07 14.13
C ALA A 361 -54.49 -4.73 13.38
N SER A 362 -53.75 -4.88 12.28
CA SER A 362 -53.78 -4.20 10.95
C SER A 362 -54.11 -2.70 10.70
N THR A 363 -53.23 -2.11 9.86
CA THR A 363 -53.41 -1.20 8.70
C THR A 363 -53.62 0.33 8.85
N SER A 364 -52.64 1.06 8.27
CA SER A 364 -52.62 2.36 7.54
C SER A 364 -53.69 3.44 7.77
N ALA A 365 -53.24 4.64 8.14
CA ALA A 365 -53.47 5.91 7.40
C ALA A 365 -52.72 7.11 8.04
N ARG A 366 -52.59 8.17 7.24
CA ARG A 366 -51.68 9.32 7.34
C ARG A 366 -52.39 10.59 7.86
N ALA A 367 -51.60 11.48 8.50
CA ALA A 367 -51.68 12.96 8.57
C ALA A 367 -52.19 13.69 9.85
N ALA A 368 -51.36 14.68 10.23
CA ALA A 368 -51.63 16.01 10.80
C ALA A 368 -51.79 16.23 12.33
N SER A 369 -50.70 16.78 12.91
CA SER A 369 -50.57 17.93 13.82
C SER A 369 -51.64 18.27 14.88
N SER A 370 -51.21 18.35 16.16
CA SER A 370 -51.53 19.45 17.08
C SER A 370 -50.58 19.46 18.31
N SER A 371 -50.66 20.52 19.10
CA SER A 371 -49.60 21.24 19.82
C SER A 371 -49.29 20.78 21.26
N ALA A 372 -48.19 21.32 21.81
CA ALA A 372 -47.52 21.02 23.09
C ALA A 372 -48.31 21.36 24.40
N PRO A 373 -47.71 21.14 25.60
CA PRO A 373 -46.86 22.20 26.15
C PRO A 373 -45.51 21.74 26.75
N SER A 374 -44.55 22.66 26.63
CA SER A 374 -43.23 22.66 27.25
C SER A 374 -43.29 22.90 28.76
N ALA A 375 -42.34 22.33 29.50
CA ALA A 375 -41.84 22.91 30.75
C ALA A 375 -40.31 23.07 30.65
N SER A 376 -39.92 24.33 30.70
CA SER A 376 -38.58 24.92 30.61
C SER A 376 -37.77 24.74 31.89
N VAL A 377 -36.45 24.55 31.77
CA VAL A 377 -35.48 25.31 32.57
C VAL A 377 -34.32 25.73 31.67
N SER A 378 -34.08 27.04 31.66
CA SER A 378 -33.06 27.76 30.90
C SER A 378 -31.78 27.97 31.71
N ALA A 379 -30.64 28.00 31.01
CA ALA A 379 -29.57 29.02 31.13
C ALA A 379 -28.53 28.73 30.02
N THR A 380 -28.61 29.30 28.80
CA THR A 380 -28.01 30.58 28.30
C THR A 380 -26.55 30.82 28.72
N ALA A 381 -25.59 31.26 27.91
CA ALA A 381 -25.41 31.72 26.51
C ALA A 381 -23.88 31.61 26.22
N ALA A 382 -23.26 31.72 25.04
CA ALA A 382 -23.48 32.44 23.78
C ALA A 382 -22.54 31.77 22.71
N VAL A 383 -22.94 31.43 21.47
CA VAL A 383 -23.29 32.26 20.27
C VAL A 383 -22.01 32.90 19.67
N THR A 384 -21.58 32.74 18.40
CA THR A 384 -22.23 32.35 17.12
C THR A 384 -21.18 31.99 16.02
N PRO A 385 -21.60 31.40 14.88
CA PRO A 385 -20.80 30.95 13.73
C PRO A 385 -20.87 31.90 12.51
N GLY A 386 -20.13 31.58 11.44
CA GLY A 386 -20.40 32.04 10.07
C GLY A 386 -20.05 30.91 9.10
N ALA A 387 -21.03 30.21 8.53
CA ALA A 387 -21.78 30.54 7.30
C ALA A 387 -21.18 29.81 6.08
N ALA A 388 -21.83 28.70 5.73
CA ALA A 388 -21.68 27.97 4.48
C ALA A 388 -22.67 28.50 3.42
N GLU A 389 -22.51 28.01 2.18
CA GLU A 389 -23.53 27.55 1.21
C GLU A 389 -23.15 27.94 -0.24
N PRO A 390 -23.69 27.29 -1.30
CA PRO A 390 -23.73 25.83 -1.56
C PRO A 390 -23.58 25.47 -3.06
N GLY A 391 -23.60 24.16 -3.36
CA GLY A 391 -24.00 23.59 -4.66
C GLY A 391 -22.87 22.84 -5.38
N THR A 392 -23.05 21.64 -5.95
CA THR A 392 -24.21 20.77 -6.16
C THR A 392 -23.66 19.38 -6.50
N SER A 393 -24.33 18.33 -6.02
CA SER A 393 -24.01 16.92 -6.29
C SER A 393 -24.12 16.56 -7.78
N THR A 394 -23.21 15.70 -8.24
CA THR A 394 -23.54 14.67 -9.23
C THR A 394 -22.68 13.45 -8.97
N ALA A 395 -23.35 12.33 -8.68
CA ALA A 395 -22.75 11.01 -8.61
C ALA A 395 -22.36 10.55 -10.02
N ALA A 396 -21.17 9.97 -10.18
CA ALA A 396 -20.82 9.19 -11.36
C ALA A 396 -19.94 7.99 -10.95
N LEU A 397 -20.52 6.81 -11.15
CA LEU A 397 -19.88 5.50 -11.15
C LEU A 397 -18.89 5.37 -12.32
N VAL A 398 -17.82 4.59 -12.07
CA VAL A 398 -17.19 3.60 -12.98
C VAL A 398 -16.70 4.08 -14.36
N ALA A 399 -15.37 4.08 -14.54
CA ALA A 399 -14.67 3.36 -15.62
C ALA A 399 -13.15 3.42 -15.38
N ALA A 400 -12.58 2.37 -14.79
CA ALA A 400 -11.16 2.08 -14.96
C ALA A 400 -11.00 1.50 -16.36
N GLY A 401 -10.42 2.28 -17.26
CA GLY A 401 -10.15 1.90 -18.64
C GLY A 401 -8.69 2.20 -18.97
N ALA A 402 -7.98 1.12 -19.29
CA ALA A 402 -6.64 1.01 -19.87
C ALA A 402 -6.00 2.30 -20.40
N PHE A 403 -4.81 2.63 -19.88
CA PHE A 403 -3.76 3.26 -20.69
C PHE A 403 -2.43 2.55 -20.44
N VAL A 404 -1.94 2.00 -21.54
CA VAL A 404 -0.73 1.20 -21.71
C VAL A 404 0.52 1.95 -21.25
N LEU A 405 1.45 1.20 -20.64
CA LEU A 405 2.82 1.62 -20.34
C LEU A 405 3.52 2.16 -21.60
N ALA A 406 3.81 3.46 -21.60
CA ALA A 406 5.07 3.93 -22.17
C ALA A 406 6.04 4.10 -20.99
N GLY A 407 6.84 3.06 -20.74
CA GLY A 407 8.09 3.22 -20.01
C GLY A 407 8.99 4.20 -20.76
N ALA A 408 9.77 4.95 -20.00
CA ALA A 408 10.68 5.99 -20.47
C ALA A 408 11.35 5.68 -21.82
N ALA A 409 10.91 6.38 -22.87
CA ALA A 409 11.63 6.50 -24.13
C ALA A 409 11.76 8.00 -24.41
N GLY A 410 13.00 8.46 -24.60
CA GLY A 410 13.34 9.85 -24.85
C GLY A 410 12.52 10.44 -25.99
N ALA A 411 12.05 11.68 -25.77
CA ALA A 411 11.37 12.47 -26.77
C ALA A 411 12.22 12.60 -28.05
N THR A 412 11.78 12.00 -29.14
CA THR A 412 12.22 12.40 -30.49
C THR A 412 11.00 12.69 -31.34
N VAL A 413 10.81 13.98 -31.63
CA VAL A 413 9.76 14.53 -32.49
C VAL A 413 10.00 14.11 -33.94
N ILE A 414 9.08 13.35 -34.54
CA ILE A 414 9.03 13.17 -36.00
C ILE A 414 7.85 14.00 -36.53
N LEU A 415 8.19 15.12 -37.16
CA LEU A 415 7.28 15.97 -37.91
C LEU A 415 6.74 15.22 -39.14
N ARG A 416 5.42 14.95 -39.16
CA ARG A 416 4.68 14.56 -40.36
C ARG A 416 4.73 15.69 -41.39
N ARG A 417 5.47 15.51 -42.49
CA ARG A 417 5.22 16.22 -43.75
C ARG A 417 4.14 15.46 -44.52
N GLY A 418 2.95 16.04 -44.59
CA GLY A 418 1.90 15.60 -45.51
C GLY A 418 2.32 15.85 -46.97
N ARG A 419 1.99 14.89 -47.84
CA ARG A 419 1.86 15.10 -49.28
C ARG A 419 0.40 14.84 -49.63
N SER A 420 -0.31 15.92 -49.91
CA SER A 420 -1.56 15.89 -50.65
C SER A 420 -1.27 15.71 -52.13
N HIS A 421 -2.23 15.12 -52.84
CA HIS A 421 -2.33 15.12 -54.30
C HIS A 421 -2.29 16.53 -54.89
#